data_AF-A0A8X6WB78-F1
#
_entry.id   AF-A0A8X6WB78-F1
#
_cell.length_a   1.000
_cell.length_b   1.000
_cell.length_c   1.000
_cell.angle_alpha   90.00
_cell.angle_beta   90.00
_cell.angle_gamma   90.00
#
_symmetry.space_group_name_H-M   'P 1'
#
loop_
_entity.id
_entity.type
_entity.pdbx_description
1 polymer ?
#
loop_
_entity_poly.entity_id
_entity_poly.type
_entity_poly.pdbx_seq_one_letter_code
_entity_poly.pdbx_strand_id
1 'polypeptide(L)'
;MSFSGEKKDTVSTRFENCLTPNSCAPQSPHDCLVTNQTLDSLTIECQAGHNGSLPQIFHMEVYNSLAEYMADNLTRLDKPRFKVTDLSPSTSYVLVIYASNVKGRSDSVALVATTLSTTERRSGTSFRSII
;
A
#
# COMPACT_ATOMS: atom_id res chain seq x y z
N MET A 1 47.77 25.26 8.40
CA MET A 1 46.47 25.80 7.97
C MET A 1 45.68 24.63 7.45
N SER A 2 44.90 24.00 8.33
CA SER A 2 44.23 22.73 8.06
C SER A 2 42.73 23.01 7.94
N PHE A 3 42.15 22.76 6.76
CA PHE A 3 40.71 22.72 6.58
C PHE A 3 40.23 21.30 6.94
N SER A 4 39.65 21.13 8.13
CA SER A 4 38.84 19.95 8.42
C SER A 4 37.48 20.12 7.74
N GLY A 5 37.17 19.24 6.80
CA GLY A 5 35.84 19.10 6.23
C GLY A 5 34.89 18.60 7.31
N GLU A 6 33.93 19.43 7.69
CA GLU A 6 32.84 19.07 8.58
C GLU A 6 31.79 18.29 7.77
N LYS A 7 31.79 16.96 7.91
CA LYS A 7 30.64 16.12 7.56
C LYS A 7 29.54 16.47 8.56
N LYS A 8 28.55 17.23 8.12
CA LYS A 8 27.33 17.45 8.89
C LYS A 8 26.24 16.60 8.28
N ASP A 9 25.80 15.65 9.09
CA ASP A 9 24.89 14.57 8.75
C ASP A 9 23.65 15.06 8.00
N THR A 10 23.31 14.34 6.93
CA THR A 10 22.02 14.43 6.25
C THR A 10 20.93 13.99 7.22
N VAL A 11 20.49 14.89 8.09
CA VAL A 11 19.24 14.74 8.82
C VAL A 11 18.14 14.93 7.78
N SER A 12 17.64 13.82 7.25
CA SER A 12 16.37 13.77 6.53
C SER A 12 15.27 14.23 7.50
N THR A 13 14.99 15.53 7.51
CA THR A 13 13.88 16.11 8.27
C THR A 13 12.56 15.65 7.66
N ARG A 14 12.09 14.48 8.10
CA ARG A 14 10.71 14.03 7.92
C ARG A 14 10.09 13.62 9.26
N PHE A 15 10.16 14.53 10.20
CA PHE A 15 9.34 14.53 11.40
C PHE A 15 9.01 16.00 11.70
N GLU A 16 8.09 16.58 10.91
CA GLU A 16 7.27 17.66 11.47
C GLU A 16 6.44 17.00 12.57
N ASN A 17 6.96 17.09 13.79
CA ASN A 17 6.33 16.54 14.96
C ASN A 17 4.95 17.19 15.09
N CYS A 18 3.89 16.38 15.02
CA CYS A 18 2.50 16.77 15.32
C CYS A 18 2.36 17.13 16.81
N LEU A 19 3.11 18.13 17.29
CA LEU A 19 3.03 18.60 18.67
C LEU A 19 1.85 19.54 18.76
N THR A 20 0.94 19.21 19.65
CA THR A 20 -0.21 20.04 20.00
C THR A 20 0.24 21.47 20.32
N PRO A 21 -0.51 22.50 19.87
CA PRO A 21 -1.95 22.47 19.56
C PRO A 21 -2.32 22.23 18.09
N ASN A 22 -1.38 21.97 17.18
CA ASN A 22 -1.70 21.91 15.75
C ASN A 22 -1.95 20.48 15.27
N SER A 23 -3.17 20.20 14.79
CA SER A 23 -3.48 18.97 14.04
C SER A 23 -2.79 18.97 12.68
N CYS A 24 -2.39 17.78 12.21
CA CYS A 24 -1.60 17.60 10.99
C CYS A 24 -2.29 16.64 10.01
N ALA A 25 -1.76 16.58 8.78
CA ALA A 25 -2.09 15.52 7.83
C ALA A 25 -1.70 14.14 8.41
N PRO A 26 -2.37 13.06 8.00
CA PRO A 26 -2.04 11.74 8.50
C PRO A 26 -0.69 11.26 7.97
N GLN A 27 -0.10 10.28 8.64
CA GLN A 27 1.01 9.50 8.09
C GLN A 27 0.50 8.45 7.11
N SER A 28 1.38 7.99 6.21
CA SER A 28 1.03 6.92 5.27
C SER A 28 0.68 5.63 6.02
N PRO A 29 -0.27 4.83 5.51
CA PRO A 29 -0.38 3.43 5.91
C PRO A 29 0.96 2.71 5.72
N HIS A 30 1.21 1.65 6.47
CA HIS A 30 2.45 0.87 6.40
C HIS A 30 2.15 -0.63 6.57
N ASP A 31 3.15 -1.47 6.34
CA ASP A 31 3.04 -2.94 6.43
C ASP A 31 1.85 -3.50 5.62
N CYS A 32 1.67 -2.98 4.41
CA CYS A 32 0.60 -3.39 3.51
C CYS A 32 0.89 -4.77 2.90
N LEU A 33 -0.07 -5.69 3.01
CA LEU A 33 0.04 -7.07 2.55
C LEU A 33 -1.18 -7.48 1.71
N VAL A 34 -0.94 -8.32 0.70
CA VAL A 34 -2.01 -9.03 -0.01
C VAL A 34 -2.41 -10.25 0.82
N THR A 35 -3.57 -10.21 1.47
CA THR A 35 -4.04 -11.28 2.36
C THR A 35 -4.88 -12.32 1.66
N ASN A 36 -5.45 -11.98 0.49
CA ASN A 36 -6.17 -12.92 -0.36
C ASN A 36 -6.01 -12.53 -1.83
N GLN A 37 -5.78 -13.51 -2.69
CA GLN A 37 -5.53 -13.36 -4.11
C GLN A 37 -6.30 -14.45 -4.86
N THR A 38 -7.14 -14.05 -5.81
CA THR A 38 -7.89 -14.96 -6.68
C THR A 38 -7.59 -14.66 -8.15
N LEU A 39 -8.31 -15.33 -9.06
CA LEU A 39 -8.24 -15.07 -10.50
C LEU A 39 -8.72 -13.66 -10.86
N ASP A 40 -9.57 -13.06 -10.02
CA ASP A 40 -10.36 -11.87 -10.34
C ASP A 40 -10.46 -10.88 -9.18
N SER A 41 -9.81 -11.14 -8.04
CA SER A 41 -9.88 -10.27 -6.87
C SER A 41 -8.60 -10.26 -6.06
N LEU A 42 -8.38 -9.14 -5.38
CA LEU A 42 -7.27 -8.93 -4.44
C LEU A 42 -7.82 -8.34 -3.14
N THR A 43 -7.37 -8.86 -2.00
CA THR A 43 -7.63 -8.30 -0.68
C THR A 43 -6.32 -7.79 -0.09
N ILE A 44 -6.32 -6.52 0.31
CA ILE A 44 -5.16 -5.82 0.84
C ILE A 44 -5.46 -5.33 2.25
N GLU A 45 -4.53 -5.55 3.16
CA GLU A 45 -4.60 -5.06 4.53
C GLU A 45 -3.30 -4.33 4.88
N CYS A 46 -3.42 -3.12 5.42
CA CYS A 46 -2.30 -2.34 5.95
C CYS A 46 -2.48 -2.07 7.44
N GLN A 47 -1.43 -1.57 8.08
CA GLN A 47 -1.50 -0.88 9.36
C GLN A 47 -1.70 0.63 9.14
N ALA A 48 -2.54 1.23 9.99
CA ALA A 48 -2.81 2.66 9.93
C ALA A 48 -1.63 3.48 10.49
N GLY A 49 -1.21 4.52 9.78
CA GLY A 49 -0.27 5.52 10.30
C GLY A 49 -0.92 6.43 11.35
N HIS A 50 -0.12 7.27 12.00
CA HIS A 50 -0.62 8.28 12.93
C HIS A 50 -1.58 9.25 12.21
N ASN A 51 -2.74 9.49 12.81
CA ASN A 51 -3.85 10.21 12.16
C ASN A 51 -3.76 11.75 12.27
N GLY A 52 -2.70 12.28 12.91
CA GLY A 52 -2.52 13.71 13.12
C GLY A 52 -3.52 14.32 14.11
N SER A 53 -4.04 13.52 15.05
CA SER A 53 -5.09 13.89 16.02
C SER A 53 -6.46 14.22 15.39
N LEU A 54 -6.74 13.74 14.18
CA LEU A 54 -8.02 13.88 13.50
C LEU A 54 -8.47 12.54 12.92
N PRO A 55 -9.78 12.32 12.71
CA PRO A 55 -10.24 11.15 11.96
C PRO A 55 -9.60 11.13 10.56
N GLN A 56 -9.07 9.98 10.17
CA GLN A 56 -8.47 9.78 8.85
C GLN A 56 -9.31 8.79 8.04
N ILE A 57 -9.32 9.00 6.73
CA ILE A 57 -9.96 8.16 5.72
C ILE A 57 -8.84 7.52 4.90
N PHE A 58 -9.05 6.28 4.48
CA PHE A 58 -8.08 5.53 3.68
C PHE A 58 -8.59 5.35 2.26
N HIS A 59 -7.67 5.44 1.31
CA HIS A 59 -7.96 5.33 -0.11
C HIS A 59 -7.01 4.32 -0.75
N MET A 60 -7.50 3.61 -1.76
CA MET A 60 -6.72 2.74 -2.61
C MET A 60 -7.13 2.97 -4.07
N GLU A 61 -6.16 3.39 -4.88
CA GLU A 61 -6.29 3.54 -6.32
C GLU A 61 -5.68 2.30 -6.98
N VAL A 62 -6.39 1.71 -7.94
CA VAL A 62 -5.98 0.50 -8.65
C VAL A 62 -5.67 0.85 -10.09
N TYR A 63 -4.45 0.58 -10.54
CA TYR A 63 -4.01 0.82 -11.91
C TYR A 63 -3.67 -0.49 -12.59
N ASN A 64 -4.20 -0.71 -13.79
CA ASN A 64 -3.76 -1.83 -14.60
C ASN A 64 -2.40 -1.49 -15.21
N SER A 65 -1.36 -2.26 -14.87
CA SER A 65 0.01 -1.99 -15.33
C SER A 65 0.17 -2.03 -16.86
N LEU A 66 -0.72 -2.73 -17.56
CA LEU A 66 -0.69 -2.87 -19.02
C LEU A 66 -1.51 -1.80 -19.75
N ALA A 67 -2.52 -1.25 -19.10
CA ALA A 67 -3.52 -0.40 -19.76
C ALA A 67 -3.36 1.09 -19.45
N GLU A 68 -2.42 1.44 -18.57
CA GLU A 68 -2.08 2.83 -18.19
C GLU A 68 -3.26 3.69 -17.69
N TYR A 69 -4.41 3.07 -17.35
CA TYR A 69 -5.58 3.74 -16.79
C TYR A 69 -5.92 3.22 -15.39
N MET A 70 -6.63 4.06 -14.64
CA MET A 70 -7.14 3.74 -13.30
C MET A 70 -8.34 2.78 -13.42
N ALA A 71 -8.15 1.55 -12.97
CA ALA A 71 -9.16 0.51 -12.99
C ALA A 71 -10.24 0.71 -11.93
N ASP A 72 -9.88 1.14 -10.72
CA ASP A 72 -10.84 1.31 -9.62
C ASP A 72 -10.33 2.27 -8.52
N ASN A 73 -11.25 2.84 -7.72
CA ASN A 73 -10.99 3.66 -6.53
C ASN A 73 -11.81 3.17 -5.33
N LEU A 74 -11.12 2.72 -4.28
CA LEU A 74 -11.77 2.28 -3.06
C LEU A 74 -11.47 3.24 -1.91
N THR A 75 -12.51 3.60 -1.15
CA THR A 75 -12.41 4.40 0.07
C THR A 75 -12.90 3.62 1.29
N ARG A 76 -12.24 3.81 2.45
CA ARG A 76 -12.56 3.18 3.73
C ARG A 76 -12.44 4.20 4.87
N LEU A 77 -13.44 4.25 5.75
CA LEU A 77 -13.53 5.28 6.80
C LEU A 77 -12.88 4.88 8.14
N ASP A 78 -12.62 3.60 8.38
CA ASP A 78 -12.17 3.09 9.69
C ASP A 78 -10.80 2.42 9.62
N LYS A 79 -10.60 1.46 8.71
CA LYS A 79 -9.35 0.69 8.58
C LYS A 79 -8.91 0.58 7.11
N PRO A 80 -7.60 0.55 6.85
CA PRO A 80 -7.05 0.36 5.50
C PRO A 80 -7.12 -1.11 5.07
N ARG A 81 -8.36 -1.63 4.94
CA ARG A 81 -8.67 -2.97 4.43
C ARG A 81 -9.50 -2.85 3.16
N PHE A 82 -8.93 -3.29 2.05
CA PHE A 82 -9.49 -3.12 0.72
C PHE A 82 -9.73 -4.47 0.08
N LYS A 83 -10.83 -4.61 -0.64
CA LYS A 83 -11.11 -5.74 -1.51
C LYS A 83 -11.53 -5.17 -2.85
N VAL A 84 -10.76 -5.46 -3.88
CA VAL A 84 -11.06 -5.12 -5.28
C VAL A 84 -11.45 -6.41 -6.00
N THR A 85 -12.48 -6.33 -6.85
CA THR A 85 -13.03 -7.44 -7.65
C THR A 85 -12.97 -7.09 -9.13
N ASP A 86 -13.49 -7.98 -9.97
CA ASP A 86 -13.64 -7.76 -11.41
C ASP A 86 -12.30 -7.49 -12.13
N LEU A 87 -11.22 -8.07 -11.58
CA LEU A 87 -9.88 -8.01 -12.17
C LEU A 87 -9.71 -9.08 -13.25
N SER A 88 -8.83 -8.80 -14.21
CA SER A 88 -8.45 -9.76 -15.23
C SER A 88 -7.48 -10.81 -14.66
N PRO A 89 -7.62 -12.10 -14.98
CA PRO A 89 -6.68 -13.15 -14.55
C PRO A 89 -5.28 -12.95 -15.12
N SER A 90 -4.27 -13.40 -14.38
CA SER A 90 -2.84 -13.28 -14.75
C SER A 90 -2.38 -11.84 -15.06
N THR A 91 -3.02 -10.84 -14.46
CA THR A 91 -2.75 -9.43 -14.74
C THR A 91 -2.12 -8.75 -13.53
N SER A 92 -1.05 -8.00 -13.76
CA SER A 92 -0.39 -7.20 -12.73
C SER A 92 -1.05 -5.84 -12.56
N TYR A 93 -1.27 -5.46 -11.30
CA TYR A 93 -1.88 -4.20 -10.90
C TYR A 93 -0.94 -3.44 -9.97
N VAL A 94 -0.91 -2.12 -10.14
CA VAL A 94 -0.26 -1.19 -9.22
C VAL A 94 -1.33 -0.61 -8.31
N LEU A 95 -1.17 -0.81 -7.01
CA LEU A 95 -2.09 -0.37 -5.97
C LEU A 95 -1.46 0.79 -5.21
N VAL A 96 -2.07 1.97 -5.27
CA VAL A 96 -1.59 3.18 -4.60
C VAL A 96 -2.48 3.47 -3.41
N ILE A 97 -1.92 3.38 -2.20
CA ILE A 97 -2.65 3.44 -0.94
C ILE A 97 -2.21 4.65 -0.14
N TYR A 98 -3.15 5.42 0.40
CA TYR A 98 -2.86 6.60 1.21
C TYR A 98 -3.97 6.90 2.21
N ALA A 99 -3.70 7.82 3.13
CA ALA A 99 -4.64 8.32 4.11
C ALA A 99 -4.91 9.82 3.87
N SER A 100 -6.08 10.30 4.28
CA SER A 100 -6.42 11.72 4.23
C SER A 100 -7.24 12.15 5.44
N ASN A 101 -7.12 13.41 5.84
CA ASN A 101 -8.00 14.07 6.79
C ASN A 101 -8.20 15.53 6.36
N VAL A 102 -8.91 16.34 7.16
CA VAL A 102 -9.17 17.75 6.84
C VAL A 102 -7.91 18.64 6.78
N LYS A 103 -6.75 18.16 7.24
CA LYS A 103 -5.47 18.87 7.16
C LYS A 103 -4.66 18.49 5.92
N GLY A 104 -4.96 17.37 5.27
CA GLY A 104 -4.31 16.99 4.03
C GLY A 104 -4.26 15.49 3.78
N ARG A 105 -3.44 15.12 2.79
CA ARG A 105 -3.18 13.75 2.36
C ARG A 105 -1.80 13.32 2.84
N SER A 106 -1.66 12.07 3.26
CA SER A 106 -0.36 11.47 3.53
C SER A 106 0.41 11.15 2.24
N ASP A 107 1.67 10.73 2.38
CA ASP A 107 2.36 10.03 1.30
C ASP A 107 1.63 8.74 0.90
N SER A 108 1.89 8.30 -0.32
CA SER A 108 1.38 7.03 -0.81
C SER A 108 2.36 5.88 -0.57
N VAL A 109 1.79 4.70 -0.33
CA VAL A 109 2.47 3.41 -0.46
C VAL A 109 2.01 2.77 -1.77
N ALA A 110 2.96 2.31 -2.58
CA ALA A 110 2.67 1.55 -3.78
C ALA A 110 2.94 0.06 -3.54
N LEU A 111 2.00 -0.78 -3.93
CA LEU A 111 2.13 -2.23 -3.97
C LEU A 111 1.91 -2.72 -5.39
N VAL A 112 2.64 -3.76 -5.78
CA VAL A 112 2.38 -4.48 -7.03
C VAL A 112 1.84 -5.86 -6.68
N ALA A 113 0.69 -6.20 -7.24
CA ALA A 113 0.03 -7.49 -7.03
C ALA A 113 -0.45 -8.04 -8.37
N THR A 114 -0.40 -9.36 -8.53
CA THR A 114 -0.85 -10.03 -9.76
C THR A 114 -2.01 -10.93 -9.42
N THR A 115 -3.05 -11.00 -10.23
CA THR A 115 -4.11 -12.00 -10.05
C THR A 115 -3.61 -13.40 -10.42
N LEU A 116 -4.23 -14.43 -9.86
CA LEU A 116 -3.87 -15.82 -10.17
C LEU A 116 -4.07 -16.12 -11.66
N SER A 117 -3.32 -17.08 -12.17
CA SER A 117 -3.55 -17.64 -13.49
C SER A 117 -4.58 -18.76 -13.46
N THR A 118 -5.28 -18.96 -14.58
CA THR A 118 -6.19 -20.09 -14.77
C THR A 118 -5.48 -21.45 -14.71
N THR A 119 -4.14 -21.46 -14.69
CA THR A 119 -3.29 -22.67 -14.64
C THR A 119 -2.86 -23.05 -13.21
N GLU A 120 -3.06 -22.20 -12.20
CA GLU A 120 -2.63 -22.44 -10.80
C GLU A 120 -3.49 -23.45 -10.01
N ARG A 121 -4.26 -24.31 -10.69
CA ARG A 121 -5.03 -25.39 -10.04
C ARG A 121 -4.28 -26.71 -9.84
N ARG A 122 -3.00 -26.85 -10.22
CA ARG A 122 -2.24 -28.10 -10.00
C ARG A 122 -0.77 -27.85 -9.73
N SER A 123 -0.36 -27.92 -8.46
CA SER A 123 0.95 -28.45 -8.04
C SER A 123 0.91 -28.79 -6.55
N GLY A 124 0.19 -29.85 -6.23
CA GLY A 124 0.26 -30.58 -4.97
C GLY A 124 0.25 -32.09 -5.24
N THR A 125 0.95 -32.53 -6.29
CA THR A 125 1.03 -33.95 -6.63
C THR A 125 2.25 -34.55 -5.94
N SER A 126 1.94 -35.30 -4.88
CA SER A 126 2.72 -36.37 -4.27
C SER A 126 3.79 -36.98 -5.18
N PHE A 127 5.06 -36.82 -4.80
CA PHE A 127 6.10 -37.74 -5.25
C PHE A 127 6.02 -38.99 -4.38
N ARG A 128 5.42 -40.05 -4.92
CA ARG A 128 5.69 -41.42 -4.47
C ARG A 128 7.17 -41.69 -4.71
N SER A 129 7.96 -41.83 -3.65
CA SER A 129 9.23 -42.54 -3.76
C SER A 129 8.95 -44.03 -3.63
N ILE A 130 9.04 -44.73 -4.77
CA ILE A 130 9.39 -46.14 -4.83
C ILE A 130 10.88 -46.15 -5.18
N ILE A 131 11.71 -46.60 -4.24
CA ILE A 131 12.68 -47.72 -4.30
C ILE A 131 13.35 -47.76 -2.93
#